data_AF-A0A6M8VNW0-F1
#
_entry.id   AF-A0A6M8VNW0-F1
#
_cell.length_a   1.000
_cell.length_b   1.000
_cell.length_c   1.000
_cell.angle_alpha   90.00
_cell.angle_beta   90.00
_cell.angle_gamma   90.00
#
_symmetry.space_group_name_H-M   'P 1'
#
loop_
_entity.id
_entity.type
_entity.pdbx_description
1 polymer ?
#
loop_
_entity_poly.entity_id
_entity_poly.type
_entity_poly.pdbx_seq_one_letter_code
_entity_poly.pdbx_strand_id
1 'polypeptide(L)'
;MEKKPDEVHQQQIRKKAGSLYWNARQRATDKGISFSLSKEFIEAALKKGKCQATGVSFDFNESSGGKGQSNPWSPSLDRIDPNKGYTKKNVQVVALIYNRAKGADSEADVRLLARKLCQRTGHRSCKK
;
A
#
# COMPACT_ATOMS: atom_id res chain seq x y z
N MET A 1 4.98 30.82 -11.89
CA MET A 1 4.52 29.84 -12.91
C MET A 1 3.65 28.82 -12.21
N GLU A 2 2.36 28.85 -12.44
CA GLU A 2 1.39 27.92 -11.86
C GLU A 2 1.47 26.59 -12.63
N LYS A 3 1.62 25.46 -11.92
CA LYS A 3 1.73 24.14 -12.57
C LYS A 3 0.33 23.62 -12.90
N LYS A 4 0.19 22.94 -14.04
CA LYS A 4 -1.09 22.32 -14.43
C LYS A 4 -1.49 21.23 -13.40
N PRO A 5 -2.79 21.01 -13.12
CA PRO A 5 -3.27 20.04 -12.12
C PRO A 5 -2.66 18.63 -12.30
N ASP A 6 -2.52 18.17 -13.53
CA ASP A 6 -1.92 16.86 -13.83
C ASP A 6 -0.44 16.79 -13.47
N GLU A 7 0.33 17.86 -13.69
CA GLU A 7 1.75 17.92 -13.34
C GLU A 7 1.95 17.91 -11.81
N VAL A 8 1.04 18.57 -11.08
CA VAL A 8 1.03 18.55 -9.61
C VAL A 8 0.76 17.13 -9.11
N HIS A 9 -0.24 16.44 -9.68
CA HIS A 9 -0.57 15.07 -9.31
C HIS A 9 0.58 14.09 -9.61
N GLN A 10 1.22 14.19 -10.78
CA GLN A 10 2.39 13.39 -11.12
C GLN A 10 3.58 13.67 -10.19
N GLN A 11 3.79 14.93 -9.78
CA GLN A 11 4.82 15.28 -8.82
C GLN A 11 4.55 14.67 -7.43
N GLN A 12 3.30 14.65 -6.98
CA GLN A 12 2.91 13.99 -5.72
C GLN A 12 3.19 12.48 -5.78
N ILE A 13 2.83 11.81 -6.88
CA ILE A 13 3.11 10.38 -7.09
C ILE A 13 4.61 10.11 -6.99
N ARG A 14 5.45 10.89 -7.68
CA ARG A 14 6.91 10.72 -7.67
C ARG A 14 7.50 10.89 -6.27
N LYS A 15 7.07 11.92 -5.53
CA LYS A 15 7.48 12.15 -4.14
C LYS A 15 7.09 10.96 -3.26
N LYS A 16 5.86 10.46 -3.38
CA LYS A 16 5.37 9.31 -2.62
C LYS A 16 6.14 8.04 -2.95
N ALA A 17 6.40 7.77 -4.24
CA ALA A 17 7.21 6.64 -4.69
C ALA A 17 8.62 6.68 -4.08
N GLY A 18 9.26 7.85 -4.09
CA GLY A 18 10.57 8.07 -3.48
C GLY A 18 10.56 7.79 -1.97
N SER A 19 9.58 8.33 -1.24
CA SER A 19 9.43 8.08 0.20
C SER A 19 9.24 6.59 0.51
N LEU A 20 8.34 5.91 -0.22
CA LEU A 20 8.09 4.48 -0.06
C LEU A 20 9.34 3.64 -0.34
N TYR A 21 10.09 3.99 -1.39
CA TYR A 21 11.34 3.34 -1.74
C TYR A 21 12.36 3.43 -0.62
N TRP A 22 12.63 4.64 -0.12
CA TRP A 22 13.64 4.85 0.93
C TRP A 22 13.26 4.17 2.24
N ASN A 23 11.98 4.26 2.64
CA ASN A 23 11.49 3.58 3.83
C ASN A 23 11.57 2.05 3.72
N ALA A 24 11.35 1.49 2.53
CA ALA A 24 11.52 0.05 2.30
C ALA A 24 12.99 -0.36 2.27
N ARG A 25 13.86 0.47 1.68
CA ARG A 25 15.31 0.22 1.67
C ARG A 25 15.88 0.23 3.08
N GLN A 26 15.53 1.23 3.89
CA GLN A 26 15.95 1.29 5.29
C GLN A 26 15.50 0.04 6.06
N ARG A 27 14.21 -0.31 5.96
CA ARG A 27 13.67 -1.53 6.60
C ARG A 27 14.34 -2.81 6.13
N ALA A 28 14.79 -2.87 4.87
CA ALA A 28 15.51 -4.02 4.35
C ALA A 28 16.90 -4.13 4.97
N THR A 29 17.62 -3.00 5.06
CA THR A 29 18.92 -2.90 5.72
C THR A 29 18.83 -3.28 7.19
N ASP A 30 17.88 -2.70 7.94
CA ASP A 30 17.71 -2.95 9.38
C ASP A 30 17.44 -4.43 9.70
N LYS A 31 16.79 -5.13 8.76
CA LYS A 31 16.44 -6.56 8.90
C LYS A 31 17.43 -7.51 8.22
N GLY A 32 18.45 -6.99 7.53
CA GLY A 32 19.39 -7.81 6.75
C GLY A 32 18.75 -8.63 5.64
N ILE A 33 17.67 -8.14 5.01
CA ILE A 33 16.94 -8.87 3.94
C ILE A 33 17.22 -8.29 2.56
N SER A 34 16.99 -9.10 1.53
CA SER A 34 17.25 -8.70 0.14
C SER A 34 16.38 -7.52 -0.30
N PHE A 35 16.96 -6.63 -1.11
CA PHE A 35 16.29 -5.47 -1.68
C PHE A 35 16.68 -5.32 -3.16
N SER A 36 15.69 -5.39 -4.05
CA SER A 36 15.88 -5.27 -5.51
C SER A 36 14.74 -4.48 -6.18
N LEU A 37 14.01 -3.68 -5.41
CA LEU A 37 12.97 -2.80 -5.96
C LEU A 37 13.61 -1.62 -6.70
N SER A 38 12.84 -1.04 -7.61
CA SER A 38 13.18 0.23 -8.26
C SER A 38 12.08 1.26 -8.00
N LYS A 39 12.42 2.55 -8.08
CA LYS A 39 11.44 3.63 -7.86
C LYS A 39 10.37 3.62 -8.95
N GLU A 40 10.75 3.27 -10.17
CA GLU A 40 9.90 3.22 -11.36
C GLU A 40 8.83 2.14 -11.22
N PHE A 41 9.16 1.01 -10.59
CA PHE A 41 8.18 -0.04 -10.27
C PHE A 41 7.07 0.51 -9.35
N ILE A 42 7.46 1.26 -8.31
CA ILE A 42 6.53 1.85 -7.35
C ILE A 42 5.71 2.96 -8.02
N GLU A 43 6.36 3.84 -8.80
CA GLU A 43 5.71 4.92 -9.53
C GLU A 43 4.66 4.38 -10.52
N ALA A 44 5.01 3.35 -11.29
CA ALA A 44 4.09 2.72 -12.24
C ALA A 44 2.86 2.11 -11.55
N ALA A 45 3.03 1.50 -10.36
CA ALA A 45 1.92 0.99 -9.57
C ALA A 45 1.05 2.12 -8.99
N LEU A 46 1.65 3.19 -8.48
CA LEU A 46 0.92 4.35 -7.96
C LEU A 46 0.11 5.08 -9.04
N LYS A 47 0.64 5.16 -10.29
CA LYS A 47 -0.08 5.73 -11.44
C LYS A 47 -1.37 4.98 -11.78
N LYS A 48 -1.46 3.69 -11.47
CA LYS A 48 -2.71 2.93 -11.61
C LYS A 48 -3.78 3.37 -10.61
N GLY A 49 -3.38 4.04 -9.52
CA GLY A 49 -4.27 4.65 -8.53
C GLY A 49 -5.06 3.68 -7.66
N LYS A 50 -4.79 2.36 -7.73
CA LYS A 50 -5.56 1.33 -7.03
C LYS A 50 -4.68 0.37 -6.23
N CYS A 51 -5.17 -0.05 -5.07
CA CYS A 51 -4.59 -1.11 -4.26
C CYS A 51 -4.53 -2.42 -5.04
N GLN A 52 -3.36 -3.03 -5.14
CA GLN A 52 -3.19 -4.27 -5.88
C GLN A 52 -3.89 -5.49 -5.23
N ALA A 53 -4.08 -5.45 -3.91
CA ALA A 53 -4.72 -6.55 -3.18
C ALA A 53 -6.26 -6.45 -3.16
N THR A 54 -6.81 -5.23 -3.12
CA THR A 54 -8.25 -5.02 -2.87
C THR A 54 -8.96 -4.22 -3.94
N GLY A 55 -8.24 -3.57 -4.87
CA GLY A 55 -8.81 -2.75 -5.94
C GLY A 55 -9.33 -1.36 -5.53
N VAL A 56 -9.40 -1.03 -4.24
CA VAL A 56 -9.78 0.32 -3.77
C VAL A 56 -8.79 1.37 -4.24
N SER A 57 -9.32 2.55 -4.58
CA SER A 57 -8.52 3.70 -4.97
C SER A 57 -7.68 4.24 -3.81
N PHE A 58 -6.47 4.71 -4.11
CA PHE A 58 -5.62 5.38 -3.14
C PHE A 58 -6.10 6.79 -2.85
N ASP A 59 -5.92 7.20 -1.60
CA ASP A 59 -6.04 8.60 -1.20
C ASP A 59 -4.64 9.18 -0.94
N PHE A 60 -4.28 10.18 -1.73
CA PHE A 60 -2.99 10.87 -1.63
C PHE A 60 -3.04 12.08 -0.69
N ASN A 61 -4.20 12.42 -0.13
CA ASN A 61 -4.34 13.50 0.82
C ASN A 61 -3.80 13.07 2.20
N GLU A 62 -2.74 13.73 2.65
CA GLU A 62 -2.10 13.42 3.94
C GLU A 62 -2.99 13.79 5.13
N SER A 63 -3.93 14.73 4.95
CA SER A 63 -4.85 15.20 6.00
C SER A 63 -6.01 14.24 6.30
N SER A 64 -6.27 13.24 5.44
CA SER A 64 -7.42 12.33 5.63
C SER A 64 -7.26 11.31 6.77
N GLY A 65 -6.09 11.25 7.41
CA GLY A 65 -5.86 10.36 8.56
C GLY A 65 -6.44 10.86 9.88
N GLY A 66 -6.75 12.16 9.98
CA GLY A 66 -7.00 12.83 11.25
C GLY A 66 -5.72 13.39 11.89
N LYS A 67 -5.87 14.22 12.92
CA LYS A 67 -4.74 14.94 13.54
C LYS A 67 -3.70 13.97 14.10
N GLY A 68 -2.47 14.02 13.56
CA GLY A 68 -1.35 13.18 13.98
C GLY A 68 -1.40 11.72 13.52
N GLN A 69 -2.34 11.37 12.63
CA GLN A 69 -2.55 10.00 12.19
C GLN A 69 -2.25 9.84 10.70
N SER A 70 -1.71 8.69 10.31
CA SER A 70 -1.49 8.37 8.89
C SER A 70 -2.81 8.05 8.21
N ASN A 71 -3.02 8.58 7.00
CA ASN A 71 -4.17 8.24 6.16
C ASN A 71 -4.25 6.72 5.88
N PRO A 72 -5.30 6.01 6.32
CA PRO A 72 -5.46 4.56 6.13
C PRO A 72 -5.54 4.14 4.65
N TRP A 73 -6.00 5.03 3.77
CA TRP A 73 -6.15 4.80 2.34
C TRP A 73 -4.95 5.28 1.52
N SER A 74 -3.91 5.79 2.19
CA SER A 74 -2.65 6.13 1.54
C SER A 74 -1.91 4.87 1.07
N PRO A 75 -1.13 4.97 -0.03
CA PRO A 75 -0.40 3.83 -0.54
C PRO A 75 0.79 3.46 0.36
N SER A 76 1.05 2.15 0.46
CA SER A 76 2.13 1.51 1.20
C SER A 76 2.72 0.34 0.40
N LEU A 77 3.94 -0.09 0.75
CA LEU A 77 4.55 -1.30 0.19
C LEU A 77 4.35 -2.49 1.13
N ASP A 78 3.68 -3.51 0.63
CA ASP A 78 3.46 -4.78 1.29
C ASP A 78 4.34 -5.87 0.68
N ARG A 79 4.90 -6.73 1.53
CA ARG A 79 5.65 -7.93 1.10
C ARG A 79 4.69 -9.11 1.08
N ILE A 80 4.34 -9.63 -0.11
CA ILE A 80 3.37 -10.72 -0.30
C ILE A 80 3.68 -11.87 0.67
N ASP A 81 4.92 -12.36 0.64
CA ASP A 81 5.49 -13.23 1.65
C ASP A 81 6.33 -12.40 2.63
N PRO A 82 5.92 -12.31 3.92
CA PRO A 82 6.62 -11.52 4.94
C PRO A 82 7.99 -12.09 5.33
N ASN A 83 8.31 -13.32 4.95
CA ASN A 83 9.62 -13.95 5.19
C ASN A 83 10.64 -13.66 4.08
N LYS A 84 10.20 -13.09 2.95
CA LYS A 84 11.07 -12.74 1.82
C LYS A 84 11.42 -11.26 1.80
N GLY A 85 12.43 -10.91 1.01
CA GLY A 85 12.90 -9.54 0.83
C GLY A 85 11.98 -8.65 -0.02
N TYR A 86 12.39 -7.40 -0.19
CA TYR A 86 11.73 -6.41 -1.06
C TYR A 86 12.18 -6.62 -2.50
N THR A 87 11.46 -7.45 -3.25
CA THR A 87 11.73 -7.72 -4.67
C THR A 87 10.48 -7.48 -5.52
N LYS A 88 10.65 -7.24 -6.83
CA LYS A 88 9.51 -7.02 -7.75
C LYS A 88 8.51 -8.19 -7.75
N LYS A 89 8.95 -9.41 -7.43
CA LYS A 89 8.11 -10.62 -7.37
C LYS A 89 7.40 -10.79 -6.01
N ASN A 90 7.90 -10.15 -4.95
CA ASN A 90 7.40 -10.31 -3.59
C ASN A 90 6.74 -9.04 -3.03
N VAL A 91 6.62 -7.97 -3.81
CA VAL A 91 6.10 -6.69 -3.32
C VAL A 91 4.92 -6.23 -4.15
N GLN A 92 3.92 -5.72 -3.45
CA GLN A 92 2.75 -5.08 -4.01
C GLN A 92 2.49 -3.72 -3.35
N VAL A 93 1.93 -2.79 -4.10
CA VAL A 93 1.48 -1.49 -3.59
C VAL A 93 0.03 -1.62 -3.16
N VAL A 94 -0.22 -1.37 -1.87
CA VAL A 94 -1.51 -1.60 -1.22
C VAL A 94 -1.91 -0.42 -0.35
N ALA A 95 -3.18 -0.36 0.07
CA ALA A 95 -3.62 0.63 1.04
C ALA A 95 -2.95 0.38 2.39
N LEU A 96 -2.59 1.44 3.12
CA LEU A 96 -1.94 1.34 4.42
C LEU A 96 -2.74 0.48 5.41
N ILE A 97 -4.07 0.62 5.41
CA ILE A 97 -4.97 -0.18 6.25
C ILE A 97 -4.89 -1.68 5.94
N TYR A 98 -4.78 -2.07 4.67
CA TYR A 98 -4.59 -3.46 4.29
C TYR A 98 -3.25 -3.99 4.78
N ASN A 99 -2.16 -3.24 4.57
CA ASN A 99 -0.83 -3.64 5.05
C ASN A 99 -0.79 -3.78 6.57
N ARG A 100 -1.49 -2.91 7.32
CA ARG A 100 -1.63 -2.99 8.78
C ARG A 100 -2.45 -4.21 9.20
N ALA A 101 -3.57 -4.47 8.53
CA ALA A 101 -4.41 -5.64 8.81
C ALA A 101 -3.69 -6.96 8.54
N LYS A 102 -2.83 -7.00 7.51
CA LYS A 102 -2.02 -8.17 7.20
C LYS A 102 -0.88 -8.38 8.18
N GLY A 103 -0.16 -7.31 8.55
CA GLY A 103 0.95 -7.41 9.49
C GLY A 103 2.00 -8.44 9.06
N ALA A 104 2.17 -9.49 9.87
CA ALA A 104 3.06 -10.61 9.61
C ALA A 104 2.35 -11.86 9.06
N ASP A 105 1.03 -11.81 8.93
CA ASP A 105 0.20 -12.93 8.48
C ASP A 105 0.10 -12.97 6.95
N SER A 106 -0.66 -13.94 6.44
CA SER A 106 -0.88 -14.11 5.02
C SER A 106 -2.09 -13.29 4.52
N GLU A 107 -2.16 -13.07 3.20
CA GLU A 107 -3.38 -12.54 2.58
C GLU A 107 -4.61 -13.43 2.86
N ALA A 108 -4.43 -14.74 2.95
CA ALA A 108 -5.52 -15.67 3.21
C ALA A 108 -6.17 -15.41 4.58
N ASP A 109 -5.36 -15.08 5.59
CA ASP A 109 -5.83 -14.75 6.93
C ASP A 109 -6.65 -13.46 6.93
N VAL A 110 -6.18 -12.43 6.22
CA VAL A 110 -6.91 -11.16 6.06
C VAL A 110 -8.24 -11.38 5.35
N ARG A 111 -8.27 -12.21 4.29
CA ARG A 111 -9.50 -12.55 3.57
C ARG A 111 -10.48 -13.34 4.44
N LEU A 112 -9.98 -14.25 5.27
CA LEU A 112 -10.81 -14.98 6.23
C LEU A 112 -11.41 -14.04 7.27
N LEU A 113 -10.59 -13.16 7.86
CA LEU A 113 -11.02 -12.14 8.81
C LEU A 113 -12.12 -11.26 8.21
N ALA A 114 -11.89 -10.67 7.04
CA ALA A 114 -12.86 -9.82 6.36
C ALA A 114 -14.20 -10.55 6.14
N ARG A 115 -14.15 -11.81 5.68
CA ARG A 115 -15.34 -12.64 5.47
C ARG A 115 -16.11 -12.88 6.77
N LYS A 116 -15.41 -13.21 7.86
CA LYS A 116 -16.03 -13.45 9.17
C LYS A 116 -16.66 -12.18 9.74
N LEU A 117 -16.03 -11.02 9.55
CA LEU A 117 -16.60 -9.72 9.92
C LEU A 117 -17.90 -9.44 9.17
N CYS A 118 -17.93 -9.62 7.84
CA CYS A 118 -19.14 -9.42 7.05
C CYS A 118 -20.28 -10.38 7.43
N GLN A 119 -19.95 -11.64 7.73
CA GLN A 119 -20.93 -12.64 8.18
C GLN A 119 -21.52 -12.28 9.55
N ARG A 120 -20.70 -11.76 10.48
CA ARG A 120 -21.13 -11.43 11.84
C ARG A 120 -22.03 -10.20 11.91
N THR A 121 -21.80 -9.21 11.05
CA THR A 121 -22.53 -7.92 11.04
C THR A 121 -23.84 -7.96 10.24
N GLY A 122 -24.23 -9.12 9.71
CA GLY A 122 -25.49 -9.28 8.96
C GLY A 122 -25.51 -8.55 7.60
N HIS A 123 -24.37 -8.03 7.14
CA HIS A 123 -24.27 -7.34 5.85
C HIS A 123 -24.40 -8.34 4.70
N ARG A 124 -25.61 -8.48 4.16
CA ARG A 124 -25.96 -9.43 3.09
C ARG A 124 -25.30 -9.12 1.73
N SER A 125 -24.63 -7.98 1.59
CA SER A 125 -24.01 -7.54 0.33
C SER A 125 -22.66 -8.18 0.02
N CYS A 126 -22.07 -8.97 0.92
CA CYS A 126 -20.80 -9.65 0.70
C CYS A 126 -20.99 -11.09 0.15
N LYS A 127 -21.91 -11.27 -0.80
CA LYS A 127 -22.12 -12.57 -1.47
C LYS A 127 -21.40 -12.61 -2.83
N LYS A 128 -20.35 -13.46 -2.83
CA LYS A 128 -19.57 -14.03 -3.93
C LYS A 128 -18.62 -13.09 -4.67
#